data_AF-A0A662C8B1-F1
#
_entry.id   AF-A0A662C8B1-F1
#
_cell.length_a   1.000
_cell.length_b   1.000
_cell.length_c   1.000
_cell.angle_alpha   90.00
_cell.angle_beta   90.00
_cell.angle_gamma   90.00
#
_symmetry.space_group_name_H-M   'P 1'
#
loop_
_entity.id
_entity.type
_entity.pdbx_description
1 polymer ?
#
loop_
_entity_poly.entity_id
_entity_poly.type
_entity_poly.pdbx_seq_one_letter_code
_entity_poly.pdbx_strand_id
1 'polypeptide(L)' 'MRREEKEVIIDNLAQRLDETKHFYLTDISSLDAEQTSNLRRKCFEKDISLLVVKNTLLRQAMEKCEGDFNDLYD' A
#
# COMPACT_ATOMS: atom_id res chain seq x y z
N MET A 1 -1.71 10.14 15.04
CA MET A 1 -2.63 9.02 14.74
C MET A 1 -2.98 8.32 16.04
N ARG A 2 -4.26 8.18 16.31
CA ARG A 2 -4.77 7.39 17.44
C ARG A 2 -4.58 5.90 17.14
N ARG A 3 -4.56 5.04 18.17
CA ARG A 3 -4.39 3.59 17.98
C ARG A 3 -5.50 3.00 17.10
N GLU A 4 -6.73 3.43 17.34
CA GLU A 4 -7.93 2.99 16.59
C GLU A 4 -7.81 3.26 15.08
N GLU A 5 -7.37 4.45 14.68
CA GLU A 5 -7.18 4.80 13.27
C GLU A 5 -6.17 3.88 12.58
N LYS A 6 -5.12 3.47 13.29
CA LYS A 6 -4.10 2.57 12.73
C LYS A 6 -4.65 1.17 12.51
N GLU A 7 -5.44 0.65 13.45
CA GLU A 7 -6.06 -0.67 13.30
C GLU A 7 -7.02 -0.69 12.12
N VAL A 8 -7.87 0.33 11.98
CA VAL A 8 -8.78 0.45 10.83
C VAL A 8 -8.02 0.51 9.50
N ILE A 9 -6.89 1.22 9.46
CA ILE A 9 -6.04 1.28 8.25
C ILE A 9 -5.43 -0.09 7.95
N ILE A 10 -4.92 -0.80 8.96
CA ILE A 10 -4.33 -2.14 8.82
C ILE A 10 -5.36 -3.12 8.28
N ASP A 11 -6.57 -3.13 8.83
CA ASP A 11 -7.63 -4.05 8.43
C ASP A 11 -8.12 -3.75 7.00
N ASN A 12 -8.26 -2.47 6.64
CA ASN A 12 -8.56 -2.07 5.26
C ASN A 12 -7.46 -2.47 4.27
N LEU A 13 -6.19 -2.37 4.68
CA LEU A 13 -5.05 -2.80 3.86
C LEU A 13 -5.07 -4.32 3.67
N ALA A 14 -5.24 -5.09 4.75
CA ALA A 14 -5.30 -6.54 4.69
C ALA A 14 -6.45 -7.01 3.78
N GLN A 15 -7.64 -6.41 3.91
CA GLN A 15 -8.78 -6.71 3.03
C GLN A 15 -8.47 -6.39 1.56
N ARG A 16 -7.84 -5.24 1.28
CA ARG A 16 -7.45 -4.89 -0.09
C ARG A 16 -6.42 -5.87 -0.64
N LEU A 17 -5.41 -6.26 0.14
CA LEU A 17 -4.41 -7.23 -0.27
C LEU A 17 -5.05 -8.59 -0.59
N ASP A 18 -6.04 -9.01 0.19
CA ASP A 18 -6.77 -10.26 -0.05
C ASP A 18 -7.65 -10.20 -1.30
N GLU A 19 -8.32 -9.06 -1.53
CA GLU A 19 -9.13 -8.81 -2.73
C GLU A 19 -8.28 -8.65 -4.01
N THR A 20 -7.05 -8.14 -3.89
CA THR A 20 -6.16 -7.90 -5.04
C THR A 20 -5.13 -9.01 -5.22
N LYS A 21 -5.40 -9.93 -6.16
CA LYS A 21 -4.47 -11.00 -6.55
C LYS A 21 -3.08 -10.53 -7.01
N HIS A 22 -2.97 -9.31 -7.54
CA HIS A 22 -1.72 -8.76 -8.04
C HIS A 22 -1.59 -7.30 -7.59
N PHE A 23 -0.58 -7.02 -6.78
CA PHE A 23 -0.19 -5.67 -6.40
C PHE A 23 1.30 -5.46 -6.63
N TYR A 24 1.70 -4.20 -6.77
CA TYR A 24 3.09 -3.80 -6.96
C TYR A 24 3.52 -2.97 -5.75
N LEU A 25 4.65 -3.34 -5.14
CA LEU A 25 5.33 -2.50 -4.17
C LEU A 25 6.49 -1.79 -4.87
N THR A 26 6.51 -0.46 -4.78
CA THR A 26 7.60 0.35 -5.34
C THR A 26 7.92 1.47 -4.37
N ASP A 27 9.19 1.81 -4.26
CA ASP A 27 9.59 3.01 -3.55
C ASP A 27 9.34 4.24 -4.43
N ILE A 28 8.67 5.24 -3.85
CA ILE A 28 8.38 6.52 -4.50
C ILE A 28 9.01 7.69 -3.72
N SER A 29 9.92 7.41 -2.79
CA SER A 29 10.59 8.39 -1.94
C SER A 29 11.37 9.46 -2.70
N SER A 30 11.88 9.13 -3.90
CA SER A 30 12.67 10.02 -4.75
C SER A 30 11.85 10.85 -5.73
N LEU A 31 10.52 10.68 -5.77
CA LEU A 31 9.65 11.41 -6.68
C LEU A 31 9.23 12.76 -6.08
N ASP A 32 9.41 13.82 -6.86
CA ASP A 32 8.94 15.15 -6.48
C ASP A 32 7.40 15.22 -6.47
N ALA A 33 6.84 16.24 -5.81
CA ALA A 33 5.39 16.46 -5.70
C ALA A 33 4.69 16.52 -7.07
N GLU A 34 5.34 17.14 -8.06
CA GLU A 34 4.84 17.19 -9.44
C GLU A 34 4.82 15.81 -10.10
N GLN A 35 5.88 15.03 -9.90
CA GLN A 35 6.01 13.70 -10.49
C GLN A 35 5.03 12.71 -9.86
N THR A 36 4.84 12.75 -8.53
CA THR A 36 3.83 11.93 -7.84
C THR A 36 2.42 12.29 -8.26
N SER A 37 2.12 13.57 -8.47
CA SER A 37 0.82 14.02 -8.99
C SER A 37 0.56 13.51 -10.41
N ASN A 38 1.55 13.61 -11.30
CA ASN A 38 1.46 13.09 -12.67
C ASN A 38 1.32 11.57 -12.69
N LEU A 39 2.06 10.85 -11.83
CA LEU A 39 1.94 9.39 -11.70
C LEU A 39 0.54 9.00 -11.24
N ARG A 40 0.00 9.67 -10.20
CA ARG A 40 -1.37 9.42 -9.72
C ARG A 40 -2.42 9.63 -10.80
N ARG A 41 -2.31 10.68 -11.61
CA ARG A 41 -3.22 10.91 -12.75
C ARG A 41 -3.15 9.79 -13.78
N LYS A 42 -1.94 9.39 -14.18
CA LYS A 42 -1.74 8.28 -15.13
C LYS A 42 -2.24 6.94 -14.59
N CYS A 43 -2.06 6.69 -13.29
CA CYS A 43 -2.62 5.51 -12.64
C CYS A 43 -4.15 5.54 -12.65
N PHE A 44 -4.74 6.70 -12.35
CA PHE A 44 -6.19 6.88 -12.38
C PHE A 44 -6.79 6.68 -13.78
N GLU A 45 -6.13 7.17 -14.83
CA GLU A 45 -6.54 6.94 -16.23
C GLU A 45 -6.53 5.46 -16.64
N LYS A 46 -5.76 4.63 -15.92
CA LYS A 46 -5.65 3.19 -16.15
C LYS A 46 -6.44 2.37 -15.13
N ASP A 47 -7.30 3.00 -14.33
CA ASP A 47 -8.04 2.38 -13.23
C ASP A 47 -7.14 1.67 -12.20
N ILE A 48 -5.91 2.16 -12.01
CA ILE A 48 -4.95 1.66 -11.03
C ILE A 48 -5.01 2.53 -9.76
N SER A 49 -5.33 1.92 -8.62
CA SER A 49 -5.32 2.60 -7.33
C SER A 49 -3.90 2.65 -6.75
N LEU A 50 -3.32 3.85 -6.64
CA LEU A 50 -2.02 4.07 -5.98
C LEU A 50 -2.21 4.51 -4.53
N LEU A 51 -1.65 3.75 -3.58
CA LEU A 51 -1.70 4.04 -2.15
C LEU A 51 -0.29 4.16 -1.57
N VAL A 52 -0.05 5.22 -0.81
CA VAL A 52 1.20 5.40 -0.06
C VAL A 52 0.93 5.06 1.38
N VAL A 53 1.72 4.13 1.93
CA VAL A 53 1.51 3.58 3.26
C VAL A 53 2.79 3.64 4.06
N LYS A 54 2.66 3.66 5.38
CA LYS A 54 3.81 3.57 6.27
C LYS A 54 4.30 2.13 6.32
N ASN A 55 5.61 1.90 6.19
CA ASN A 55 6.23 0.57 6.17
C ASN A 55 5.79 -0.31 7.36
N THR A 56 5.72 0.27 8.56
CA THR A 56 5.29 -0.48 9.76
C THR A 56 3.84 -0.95 9.68
N LEU A 57 2.94 -0.16 9.07
CA LEU A 57 1.52 -0.53 8.92
C LEU A 57 1.35 -1.57 7.83
N LEU A 58 2.09 -1.44 6.72
CA LEU A 58 2.08 -2.43 5.64
C LEU A 58 2.53 -3.79 6.15
N ARG A 59 3.61 -3.85 6.93
CA ARG A 59 4.10 -5.08 7.55
C ARG A 59 3.07 -5.71 8.48
N GLN A 60 2.41 -4.92 9.33
CA GLN A 60 1.35 -5.43 10.20
C GLN A 60 0.13 -5.94 9.41
N ALA A 61 -0.22 -5.31 8.29
CA ALA A 61 -1.31 -5.77 7.43
C ALA A 61 -0.95 -7.06 6.67
N MET A 62 0.28 -7.17 6.18
CA MET A 62 0.80 -8.36 5.53
C MET A 62 0.94 -9.54 6.50
N GLU A 63 1.40 -9.32 7.74
CA GLU A 63 1.45 -10.36 8.79
C GLU A 63 0.06 -10.90 9.18
N LYS A 64 -1.00 -10.09 9.03
CA LYS A 64 -2.39 -10.53 9.24
C LYS A 64 -2.97 -11.29 8.05
N CYS A 65 -2.37 -11.16 6.86
CA CYS A 65 -2.88 -11.72 5.63
C CYS A 65 -2.17 -13.08 5.41
N GLU A 66 -2.90 -14.13 5.05
CA GLU A 66 -2.36 -15.52 4.96
C GLU A 66 -1.40 -15.75 3.76
N GLY A 67 -0.97 -14.68 3.09
CA GLY A 67 0.01 -14.73 2.02
C GLY A 67 1.45 -14.71 2.55
N ASP A 68 2.32 -15.53 1.97
CA ASP A 68 3.74 -15.53 2.31
C ASP A 68 4.41 -14.30 1.68
N PHE A 69 4.36 -13.16 2.39
CA PHE A 69 4.97 -11.90 1.96
C PHE A 69 6.41 -11.73 2.48
N ASN A 70 7.05 -12.83 2.92
CA ASN A 70 8.38 -12.78 3.53
C ASN A 70 9.45 -12.18 2.60
N ASP A 71 9.33 -12.40 1.29
CA ASP A 71 10.24 -11.85 0.27
C ASP A 71 10.03 -10.35 -0.02
N LEU A 72 8.99 -9.72 0.53
CA LEU A 72 8.73 -8.27 0.38
C LEU A 72 9.32 -7.44 1.53
N TYR A 73 9.94 -8.07 2.54
CA TYR A 73 10.48 -7.39 3.71
C TYR A 73 11.97 -7.03 3.62
N ASP A 74 12.70 -7.54 2.62
CA ASP A 74 14.12 -7.24 2.39
C ASP A 74 14.35 -5.99 1.52
#